data_AF-A0A523G5I0-F1
#
_entry.id   AF-A0A523G5I0-F1
#
_cell.length_a   1.000
_cell.length_b   1.000
_cell.length_c   1.000
_cell.angle_alpha   90.00
_cell.angle_beta   90.00
_cell.angle_gamma   90.00
#
_symmetry.space_group_name_H-M   'P 1'
#
loop_
_entity.id
_entity.type
_entity.pdbx_description
1 polymer ?
#
loop_
_entity_poly.entity_id
_entity_poly.type
_entity_poly.pdbx_seq_one_letter_code
_entity_poly.pdbx_strand_id
1 'polypeptide(L)'
;MSELLKRQIAAARGDILILVTDDMELLTKEFIQELACKEQELQRQAEEATRLADEAEQARLAAAEEQRQGRDPRINLHVVKDLSKFTSLPEGSYSLVICIGRDNAQTHRLYALANPFKKANIPVVFGNPQRGLIFTSPTWRDVDLHMSGMFYLANQYIRSIGKKGSYAEFGVFDGRSMTLAYHALKDSVDKFFGFDSFEGIVGSQDDESRVFPDGSYYANIETFWHNMGVAGVDEKRVVPVKGIFQETLANNEMNHASQRYSICYVDSDIYEAAYLVLNYIKSRLLPGALIMFDEYHTFGADPNRGERRAVRQWLDENPDIILEHYRNFSAFGAGFIYRLSGSPQK
;
A
#
# COMPACT_ATOMS: atom_id res chain seq x y z
N MET A 1 -20.99 -7.23 -6.85
CA MET A 1 -19.95 -6.24 -6.45
C MET A 1 -18.80 -6.93 -5.71
N SER A 2 -17.54 -6.62 -6.06
CA SER A 2 -16.35 -7.18 -5.40
C SER A 2 -16.30 -6.79 -3.91
N GLU A 3 -15.69 -7.65 -3.09
CA GLU A 3 -15.55 -7.39 -1.66
C GLU A 3 -14.74 -6.13 -1.37
N LEU A 4 -13.71 -5.85 -2.18
CA LEU A 4 -12.92 -4.62 -2.09
C LEU A 4 -13.82 -3.38 -2.20
N LEU A 5 -14.68 -3.35 -3.22
CA LEU A 5 -15.48 -2.19 -3.53
C LEU A 5 -16.60 -1.97 -2.50
N LYS A 6 -17.17 -3.07 -1.97
CA LYS A 6 -18.07 -3.04 -0.79
C LYS A 6 -17.40 -2.33 0.39
N ARG A 7 -16.16 -2.68 0.69
CA ARG A 7 -15.43 -2.12 1.85
C ARG A 7 -14.99 -0.68 1.61
N GLN A 8 -14.54 -0.33 0.41
CA GLN A 8 -14.18 1.05 0.06
C GLN A 8 -15.37 2.01 0.23
N ILE A 9 -16.55 1.61 -0.24
CA ILE A 9 -17.77 2.42 -0.12
C ILE A 9 -18.22 2.53 1.33
N ALA A 10 -18.18 1.43 2.08
CA ALA A 10 -18.51 1.44 3.51
C ALA A 10 -17.54 2.27 4.36
N ALA A 11 -16.31 2.49 3.90
CA ALA A 11 -15.30 3.28 4.60
C ALA A 11 -15.35 4.79 4.25
N ALA A 12 -16.17 5.20 3.28
CA ALA A 12 -16.32 6.60 2.91
C ALA A 12 -17.03 7.41 4.02
N ARG A 13 -16.71 8.70 4.13
CA ARG A 13 -17.24 9.60 5.18
C ARG A 13 -18.14 10.71 4.63
N GLY A 14 -18.54 10.59 3.37
CA GLY A 14 -19.29 11.58 2.60
C GLY A 14 -19.35 11.14 1.14
N ASP A 15 -19.75 12.05 0.25
CA ASP A 15 -19.99 11.73 -1.16
C ASP A 15 -18.78 11.06 -1.83
N ILE A 16 -19.07 10.11 -2.73
CA ILE A 16 -18.07 9.30 -3.44
C ILE A 16 -18.16 9.63 -4.92
N LEU A 17 -17.01 9.89 -5.53
CA LEU A 17 -16.87 9.99 -6.98
C LEU A 17 -16.34 8.67 -7.55
N ILE A 18 -17.04 8.07 -8.49
CA ILE A 18 -16.60 6.85 -9.17
C ILE A 18 -16.28 7.18 -10.63
N LEU A 19 -15.02 7.02 -11.02
CA LEU A 19 -14.54 7.22 -12.39
C LEU A 19 -14.45 5.87 -13.11
N VAL A 20 -15.19 5.70 -14.21
CA VAL A 20 -15.31 4.43 -14.94
C VAL A 20 -15.04 4.60 -16.43
N THR A 21 -14.39 3.61 -17.06
CA THR A 21 -14.24 3.53 -18.53
C THR A 21 -15.49 2.97 -19.22
N ASP A 22 -15.82 3.47 -20.42
CA ASP A 22 -17.11 3.26 -21.12
C ASP A 22 -17.54 1.81 -21.36
N ASP A 23 -16.59 0.90 -21.51
CA ASP A 23 -16.88 -0.52 -21.80
C ASP A 23 -17.48 -1.29 -20.58
N MET A 24 -17.66 -0.65 -19.42
CA MET A 24 -18.16 -1.27 -18.18
C MET A 24 -19.67 -1.02 -17.93
N GLU A 25 -20.44 -0.76 -18.98
CA GLU A 25 -21.82 -0.27 -18.90
C GLU A 25 -22.83 -1.26 -18.26
N LEU A 26 -22.62 -2.57 -18.47
CA LEU A 26 -23.45 -3.62 -17.85
C LEU A 26 -23.13 -3.79 -16.37
N LEU A 27 -21.82 -3.81 -16.06
CA LEU A 27 -21.32 -3.94 -14.68
C LEU A 27 -21.76 -2.75 -13.82
N THR A 28 -21.75 -1.53 -14.36
CA THR A 28 -22.16 -0.33 -13.61
C THR A 28 -23.65 -0.30 -13.30
N LYS A 29 -24.55 -0.80 -14.16
CA LYS A 29 -25.99 -0.84 -13.86
C LYS A 29 -26.34 -1.85 -12.77
N GLU A 30 -25.82 -3.08 -12.88
CA GLU A 30 -25.99 -4.11 -11.84
C GLU A 30 -25.33 -3.66 -10.52
N PHE A 31 -24.17 -3.01 -10.61
CA PHE A 31 -23.44 -2.49 -9.47
C PHE A 31 -24.15 -1.34 -8.75
N ILE A 32 -24.74 -0.38 -9.48
CA ILE A 32 -25.53 0.72 -8.89
C ILE A 32 -26.80 0.17 -8.23
N GLN A 33 -27.47 -0.82 -8.84
CA GLN A 33 -28.62 -1.49 -8.22
C GLN A 33 -28.25 -2.26 -6.95
N GLU A 34 -27.16 -3.02 -6.97
CA GLU A 34 -26.67 -3.79 -5.81
C GLU A 34 -26.19 -2.85 -4.68
N LEU A 35 -25.63 -1.69 -5.03
CA LEU A 35 -25.23 -0.65 -4.07
C LEU A 35 -26.41 0.06 -3.44
N ALA A 36 -27.40 0.50 -4.22
CA ALA A 36 -28.62 1.10 -3.69
C ALA A 36 -29.37 0.13 -2.75
N CYS A 37 -29.35 -1.18 -3.08
CA CYS A 37 -29.90 -2.22 -2.20
C CYS A 37 -29.09 -2.38 -0.91
N LYS A 38 -27.75 -2.28 -0.98
CA LYS A 38 -26.89 -2.40 0.20
C LYS A 38 -26.88 -1.15 1.09
N GLU A 39 -27.06 0.03 0.51
CA GLU A 39 -27.32 1.28 1.24
C GLU A 39 -28.61 1.15 2.07
N GLN A 40 -29.68 0.65 1.46
CA GLN A 40 -30.94 0.37 2.16
C GLN A 40 -30.77 -0.68 3.28
N GLU A 41 -29.96 -1.71 3.06
CA GLU A 41 -29.70 -2.76 4.06
C GLU A 41 -28.83 -2.25 5.23
N LEU A 42 -27.77 -1.48 4.95
CA LEU A 42 -26.94 -0.84 5.97
C LEU A 42 -27.75 0.17 6.78
N GLN A 43 -28.63 0.93 6.12
CA GLN A 43 -29.55 1.85 6.78
C GLN A 43 -30.50 1.08 7.72
N ARG A 44 -31.06 -0.04 7.26
CA ARG A 44 -31.91 -0.90 8.09
C ARG A 44 -31.16 -1.51 9.28
N GLN A 45 -29.91 -1.94 9.08
CA GLN A 45 -29.07 -2.49 10.14
C GLN A 45 -28.63 -1.42 11.14
N ALA A 46 -28.38 -0.19 10.70
CA ALA A 46 -28.10 0.94 11.56
C ALA A 46 -29.35 1.36 12.36
N GLU A 47 -30.53 1.38 11.73
CA GLU A 47 -31.81 1.62 12.41
C GLU A 47 -32.12 0.52 13.44
N GLU A 48 -31.82 -0.74 13.13
CA GLU A 48 -32.01 -1.88 14.04
C GLU A 48 -30.98 -1.91 15.17
N ALA A 49 -29.71 -1.60 14.90
CA ALA A 49 -28.69 -1.42 15.93
C ALA A 49 -29.01 -0.23 16.84
N THR A 50 -29.55 0.85 16.28
CA THR A 50 -30.07 1.99 17.06
C THR A 50 -31.27 1.59 17.90
N ARG A 51 -32.22 0.82 17.35
CA ARG A 51 -33.37 0.29 18.09
C ARG A 51 -32.94 -0.64 19.24
N LEU A 52 -31.96 -1.50 19.00
CA LEU A 52 -31.40 -2.40 20.02
C LEU A 52 -30.58 -1.65 21.07
N ALA A 53 -29.89 -0.57 20.68
CA ALA A 53 -29.24 0.34 21.60
C ALA A 53 -30.26 1.12 22.45
N ASP A 54 -31.36 1.59 21.85
CA ASP A 54 -32.47 2.25 22.53
C ASP A 54 -33.23 1.29 23.48
N GLU A 55 -33.37 0.01 23.10
CA GLU A 55 -33.93 -1.05 23.96
C GLU A 55 -33.00 -1.38 25.15
N ALA A 56 -31.69 -1.21 25.01
CA ALA A 56 -30.71 -1.34 26.10
C ALA A 56 -30.59 -0.05 26.96
N GLU A 57 -30.85 1.12 26.38
CA GLU A 57 -30.83 2.44 27.02
C GLU A 57 -32.10 2.71 27.85
N GLN A 58 -33.24 2.08 27.51
CA GLN A 58 -34.49 2.16 28.30
C GLN A 58 -34.37 1.60 29.74
N ALA A 59 -33.25 0.96 30.09
CA ALA A 59 -32.90 0.56 31.46
C ALA A 59 -31.92 1.53 32.17
N ARG A 60 -31.44 2.59 31.50
CA ARG A 60 -30.43 3.53 32.01
C ARG A 60 -30.82 5.00 31.78
N LEU A 61 -32.02 5.36 32.28
CA LEU A 61 -32.38 6.69 32.81
C LEU A 61 -31.70 7.94 32.20
N ALA A 62 -32.52 8.73 31.50
CA ALA A 62 -32.77 10.15 31.79
C ALA A 62 -31.56 11.01 32.23
N ALA A 63 -30.65 11.33 31.30
CA ALA A 63 -29.87 12.58 31.28
C ALA A 63 -28.94 12.62 30.05
N ALA A 64 -29.42 13.11 28.90
CA ALA A 64 -28.60 13.77 27.85
C ALA A 64 -29.47 14.27 26.68
N GLU A 65 -30.50 15.07 26.97
CA GLU A 65 -31.09 15.97 25.96
C GLU A 65 -30.23 17.24 25.90
N GLU A 66 -29.20 17.23 25.04
CA GLU A 66 -28.63 18.40 24.34
C GLU A 66 -27.29 17.99 23.69
N GLN A 67 -27.34 17.29 22.55
CA GLN A 67 -26.35 17.31 21.43
C GLN A 67 -26.50 16.10 20.50
N ARG A 68 -27.66 15.93 19.86
CA ARG A 68 -27.79 15.07 18.67
C ARG A 68 -28.65 15.73 17.59
N GLN A 69 -28.21 16.92 17.16
CA GLN A 69 -28.45 17.37 15.80
C GLN A 69 -27.18 17.10 14.98
N GLY A 70 -27.22 16.01 14.24
CA GLY A 70 -26.20 15.62 13.27
C GLY A 70 -26.79 14.51 12.42
N ARG A 71 -27.48 14.89 11.34
CA ARG A 71 -27.96 13.99 10.30
C ARG A 71 -26.82 13.07 9.89
N ASP A 72 -27.08 11.77 9.87
CA ASP A 72 -26.29 10.83 9.06
C ASP A 72 -26.30 11.35 7.61
N PRO A 73 -25.17 11.78 7.03
CA PRO A 73 -25.17 12.30 5.68
C PRO A 73 -25.38 11.13 4.73
N ARG A 74 -26.51 11.12 4.02
CA ARG A 74 -26.69 10.24 2.85
C ARG A 74 -25.46 10.40 1.96
N ILE A 75 -24.66 9.34 1.83
CA ILE A 75 -23.48 9.33 0.96
C ILE A 75 -23.97 9.25 -0.47
N ASN A 76 -23.82 10.31 -1.25
CA ASN A 76 -24.21 10.30 -2.66
C ASN A 76 -23.09 9.67 -3.50
N LEU A 77 -23.49 8.81 -4.43
CA LEU A 77 -22.59 8.20 -5.40
C LEU A 77 -22.67 8.97 -6.72
N HIS A 78 -21.57 9.60 -7.10
CA HIS A 78 -21.42 10.32 -8.36
C HIS A 78 -20.65 9.44 -9.33
N VAL A 79 -21.32 8.88 -10.33
CA VAL A 79 -20.67 8.01 -11.33
C VAL A 79 -20.41 8.81 -12.60
N VAL A 80 -19.13 8.86 -12.96
CA VAL A 80 -18.65 9.50 -14.18
C VAL A 80 -18.21 8.45 -15.18
N LYS A 81 -18.77 8.56 -16.39
CA LYS A 81 -18.46 7.72 -17.55
C LYS A 81 -17.73 8.56 -18.60
N ASP A 82 -16.96 7.92 -19.46
CA ASP A 82 -16.27 8.51 -20.62
C ASP A 82 -15.27 9.63 -20.28
N LEU A 83 -14.03 9.26 -19.97
CA LEU A 83 -12.94 10.23 -19.79
C LEU A 83 -12.59 11.01 -21.06
N SER A 84 -12.91 10.50 -22.26
CA SER A 84 -12.60 11.21 -23.51
C SER A 84 -13.49 12.46 -23.71
N LYS A 85 -14.57 12.56 -22.92
CA LYS A 85 -15.47 13.72 -22.87
C LYS A 85 -15.17 14.69 -21.72
N PHE A 86 -14.14 14.44 -20.91
CA PHE A 86 -13.74 15.35 -19.84
C PHE A 86 -12.92 16.51 -20.37
N THR A 87 -13.50 17.72 -20.41
CA THR A 87 -12.74 18.97 -20.49
C THR A 87 -12.26 19.45 -19.12
N SER A 88 -12.90 19.00 -18.02
CA SER A 88 -12.56 19.33 -16.63
C SER A 88 -13.21 18.35 -15.65
N LEU A 89 -12.53 18.00 -14.55
CA LEU A 89 -13.06 17.12 -13.48
C LEU A 89 -14.35 17.69 -12.85
N PRO A 90 -15.25 16.85 -12.29
CA PRO A 90 -16.51 17.33 -11.73
C PRO A 90 -16.27 18.22 -10.50
N GLU A 91 -16.99 19.34 -10.43
CA GLU A 91 -17.03 20.17 -9.24
C GLU A 91 -17.87 19.49 -8.15
N GLY A 92 -17.34 19.44 -6.93
CA GLY A 92 -18.01 18.81 -5.79
C GLY A 92 -17.06 18.57 -4.62
N SER A 93 -17.63 18.42 -3.42
CA SER A 93 -16.88 18.01 -2.23
C SER A 93 -17.01 16.50 -2.07
N TYR A 94 -15.96 15.76 -2.42
CA TYR A 94 -15.92 14.30 -2.32
C TYR A 94 -15.04 13.86 -1.17
N SER A 95 -15.48 12.82 -0.45
CA SER A 95 -14.67 12.18 0.60
C SER A 95 -13.81 11.02 0.08
N LEU A 96 -14.12 10.51 -1.12
CA LEU A 96 -13.44 9.38 -1.74
C LEU A 96 -13.60 9.42 -3.26
N VAL A 97 -12.54 9.06 -4.00
CA VAL A 97 -12.61 8.80 -5.44
C VAL A 97 -12.24 7.34 -5.72
N ILE A 98 -13.05 6.63 -6.50
CA ILE A 98 -12.81 5.23 -6.88
C ILE A 98 -12.59 5.15 -8.39
N CYS A 99 -11.44 4.66 -8.82
CA CYS A 99 -11.08 4.46 -10.22
C CYS A 99 -11.33 3.01 -10.65
N ILE A 100 -12.14 2.80 -11.70
CA ILE A 100 -12.47 1.47 -12.22
C ILE A 100 -12.26 1.45 -13.74
N GLY A 101 -11.13 0.90 -14.18
CA GLY A 101 -10.88 0.58 -15.58
C GLY A 101 -11.19 -0.88 -15.90
N ARG A 102 -11.32 -1.21 -17.18
CA ARG A 102 -11.50 -2.61 -17.64
C ARG A 102 -10.30 -3.51 -17.31
N ASP A 103 -9.11 -2.90 -17.23
CA ASP A 103 -7.83 -3.53 -16.97
C ASP A 103 -6.97 -2.62 -16.08
N ASN A 104 -5.83 -3.12 -15.61
CA ASN A 104 -4.92 -2.36 -14.76
C ASN A 104 -4.42 -1.09 -15.46
N ALA A 105 -4.03 -1.17 -16.74
CA ALA A 105 -3.48 -0.04 -17.48
C ALA A 105 -4.49 1.12 -17.59
N GLN A 106 -5.75 0.83 -17.89
CA GLN A 106 -6.81 1.84 -17.91
C GLN A 106 -7.11 2.41 -16.52
N THR A 107 -7.09 1.55 -15.49
CA THR A 107 -7.31 2.01 -14.11
C THR A 107 -6.19 2.95 -13.67
N HIS A 108 -4.93 2.68 -14.04
CA HIS A 108 -3.80 3.58 -13.79
C HIS A 108 -3.95 4.93 -14.50
N ARG A 109 -4.50 4.97 -15.73
CA ARG A 109 -4.78 6.23 -16.43
C ARG A 109 -5.84 7.06 -15.70
N LEU A 110 -6.94 6.43 -15.29
CA LEU A 110 -7.97 7.07 -14.44
C LEU A 110 -7.34 7.62 -13.14
N TYR A 111 -6.50 6.81 -12.51
CA TYR A 111 -5.82 7.14 -11.26
C TYR A 111 -4.90 8.36 -11.39
N ALA A 112 -4.17 8.48 -12.51
CA ALA A 112 -3.34 9.64 -12.82
C ALA A 112 -4.18 10.89 -13.14
N LEU A 113 -5.30 10.75 -13.85
CA LEU A 113 -6.22 11.86 -14.11
C LEU A 113 -6.85 12.41 -12.82
N ALA A 114 -7.00 11.57 -11.81
CA ALA A 114 -7.50 11.94 -10.48
C ALA A 114 -6.43 12.62 -9.58
N ASN A 115 -5.23 12.94 -10.10
CA ASN A 115 -4.20 13.69 -9.37
C ASN A 115 -4.71 14.98 -8.68
N PRO A 116 -5.61 15.79 -9.27
CA PRO A 116 -6.16 16.97 -8.60
C PRO A 116 -6.88 16.65 -7.28
N PHE A 117 -7.57 15.51 -7.18
CA PHE A 117 -8.20 15.06 -5.94
C PHE A 117 -7.16 14.66 -4.89
N LYS A 118 -6.09 13.95 -5.31
CA LYS A 118 -4.98 13.60 -4.42
C LYS A 118 -4.30 14.84 -3.84
N LYS A 119 -4.10 15.88 -4.67
CA LYS A 119 -3.56 17.19 -4.25
C LYS A 119 -4.48 17.95 -3.29
N ALA A 120 -5.78 17.68 -3.34
CA ALA A 120 -6.79 18.19 -2.42
C ALA A 120 -6.94 17.31 -1.16
N ASN A 121 -6.01 16.37 -0.90
CA ASN A 121 -6.04 15.42 0.21
C ASN A 121 -7.30 14.53 0.23
N ILE A 122 -7.86 14.25 -0.96
CA ILE A 122 -8.96 13.29 -1.11
C ILE A 122 -8.34 11.94 -1.48
N PRO A 123 -8.67 10.83 -0.77
CA PRO A 123 -8.19 9.52 -1.13
C PRO A 123 -8.73 9.11 -2.51
N VAL A 124 -7.84 8.58 -3.35
CA VAL A 124 -8.16 8.04 -4.65
C VAL A 124 -7.74 6.58 -4.65
N VAL A 125 -8.67 5.66 -4.88
CA VAL A 125 -8.43 4.22 -4.74
C VAL A 125 -8.73 3.44 -6.02
N PHE A 126 -8.06 2.30 -6.18
CA PHE A 126 -8.37 1.35 -7.25
C PHE A 126 -9.59 0.53 -6.86
N GLY A 127 -10.63 0.54 -7.70
CA GLY A 127 -11.82 -0.33 -7.53
C GLY A 127 -11.75 -1.63 -8.34
N ASN A 128 -10.68 -1.87 -9.09
CA ASN A 128 -10.51 -3.10 -9.89
C ASN A 128 -10.21 -4.32 -8.98
N PRO A 129 -11.07 -5.36 -8.98
CA PRO A 129 -10.86 -6.56 -8.17
C PRO A 129 -9.62 -7.38 -8.54
N GLN A 130 -9.10 -7.27 -9.77
CA GLN A 130 -7.92 -8.01 -10.22
C GLN A 130 -6.63 -7.55 -9.54
N ARG A 131 -6.57 -6.28 -9.12
CA ARG A 131 -5.45 -5.76 -8.33
C ARG A 131 -5.61 -6.12 -6.86
N GLY A 132 -6.77 -5.81 -6.28
CA GLY A 132 -7.18 -6.20 -4.93
C GLY A 132 -6.31 -5.62 -3.79
N LEU A 133 -6.91 -5.38 -2.63
CA LEU A 133 -6.18 -5.31 -1.35
C LEU A 133 -6.13 -6.70 -0.72
N ILE A 134 -5.17 -6.90 0.19
CA ILE A 134 -5.03 -8.18 0.90
C ILE A 134 -5.66 -8.02 2.29
N PHE A 135 -6.62 -8.89 2.59
CA PHE A 135 -7.41 -8.85 3.82
C PHE A 135 -7.03 -9.94 4.83
N THR A 136 -6.26 -10.94 4.40
CA THR A 136 -5.94 -12.14 5.17
C THR A 136 -4.52 -12.59 4.89
N SER A 137 -3.95 -13.34 5.83
CA SER A 137 -2.62 -13.93 5.65
C SER A 137 -2.58 -14.90 4.46
N PRO A 138 -1.54 -14.88 3.63
CA PRO A 138 -1.30 -15.91 2.63
C PRO A 138 -1.02 -17.26 3.29
N THR A 139 -1.20 -18.34 2.53
CA THR A 139 -1.12 -19.73 2.97
C THR A 139 -0.09 -20.51 2.13
N TRP A 140 0.13 -21.77 2.49
CA TRP A 140 0.98 -22.68 1.71
C TRP A 140 0.46 -22.92 0.28
N ARG A 141 -0.81 -22.60 -0.02
CA ARG A 141 -1.36 -22.70 -1.39
C ARG A 141 -0.98 -21.52 -2.26
N ASP A 142 -0.46 -20.46 -1.67
CA ASP A 142 -0.08 -19.23 -2.36
C ASP A 142 1.40 -19.21 -2.76
N VAL A 143 2.14 -20.32 -2.57
CA VAL A 143 3.62 -20.43 -2.72
C VAL A 143 4.14 -20.44 -4.17
N ASP A 144 3.43 -19.82 -5.09
CA ASP A 144 3.87 -19.62 -6.48
C ASP A 144 4.84 -18.43 -6.62
N LEU A 145 5.23 -18.08 -7.86
CA LEU A 145 6.05 -16.90 -8.22
C LEU A 145 5.25 -15.58 -8.09
N HIS A 146 4.64 -15.36 -6.93
CA HIS A 146 3.90 -14.16 -6.60
C HIS A 146 4.28 -13.63 -5.21
N MET A 147 4.10 -12.32 -5.02
CA MET A 147 4.44 -11.59 -3.80
C MET A 147 3.81 -12.20 -2.52
N SER A 148 2.60 -12.76 -2.61
CA SER A 148 1.91 -13.42 -1.48
C SER A 148 2.65 -14.66 -0.97
N GLY A 149 3.06 -15.54 -1.88
CA GLY A 149 3.84 -16.73 -1.56
C GLY A 149 5.20 -16.38 -0.97
N MET A 150 5.81 -15.31 -1.49
CA MET A 150 7.04 -14.77 -0.94
C MET A 150 6.87 -14.32 0.50
N PHE A 151 5.85 -13.50 0.83
CA PHE A 151 5.66 -13.02 2.20
C PHE A 151 5.33 -14.16 3.16
N TYR A 152 4.61 -15.19 2.69
CA TYR A 152 4.41 -16.42 3.44
C TYR A 152 5.74 -17.12 3.78
N LEU A 153 6.63 -17.30 2.79
CA LEU A 153 7.92 -17.95 2.98
C LEU A 153 8.88 -17.12 3.84
N ALA A 154 8.90 -15.80 3.64
CA ALA A 154 9.66 -14.86 4.46
C ALA A 154 9.24 -14.98 5.93
N ASN A 155 7.92 -15.09 6.19
CA ASN A 155 7.40 -15.34 7.52
C ASN A 155 7.93 -16.65 8.13
N GLN A 156 7.89 -17.76 7.38
CA GLN A 156 8.42 -19.04 7.87
C GLN A 156 9.92 -18.97 8.17
N TYR A 157 10.68 -18.33 7.28
CA TYR A 157 12.13 -18.18 7.43
C TYR A 157 12.49 -17.35 8.67
N ILE A 158 11.92 -16.15 8.82
CA ILE A 158 12.25 -15.28 9.96
C ILE A 158 11.86 -15.91 11.29
N ARG A 159 10.73 -16.64 11.35
CA ARG A 159 10.35 -17.41 12.53
C ARG A 159 11.36 -18.52 12.85
N SER A 160 11.92 -19.18 11.83
CA SER A 160 12.90 -20.27 12.02
C SER A 160 14.22 -19.79 12.63
N ILE A 161 14.65 -18.55 12.36
CA ILE A 161 15.90 -17.98 12.91
C ILE A 161 15.69 -17.24 14.25
N GLY A 162 14.44 -17.11 14.71
CA GLY A 162 14.09 -16.52 16.02
C GLY A 162 14.47 -15.05 16.18
N LYS A 163 14.62 -14.30 15.08
CA LYS A 163 14.99 -12.88 15.10
C LYS A 163 13.74 -12.01 15.04
N LYS A 164 13.42 -11.34 16.16
CA LYS A 164 12.31 -10.39 16.23
C LYS A 164 12.79 -8.98 15.91
N GLY A 165 12.53 -8.53 14.68
CA GLY A 165 12.78 -7.16 14.23
C GLY A 165 11.50 -6.54 13.67
N SER A 166 11.61 -5.36 13.07
CA SER A 166 10.51 -4.77 12.30
C SER A 166 10.60 -5.11 10.81
N TYR A 167 9.52 -4.81 10.11
CA TYR A 167 9.43 -4.75 8.66
C TYR A 167 9.62 -3.31 8.18
N ALA A 168 10.36 -3.12 7.09
CA ALA A 168 10.44 -1.83 6.39
C ALA A 168 10.16 -2.02 4.90
N GLU A 169 9.38 -1.11 4.32
CA GLU A 169 9.07 -1.02 2.90
C GLU A 169 9.48 0.35 2.37
N PHE A 170 10.19 0.38 1.25
CA PHE A 170 10.69 1.60 0.63
C PHE A 170 10.07 1.73 -0.76
N GLY A 171 9.08 2.63 -0.88
CA GLY A 171 8.11 2.67 -1.97
C GLY A 171 6.88 1.86 -1.58
N VAL A 172 5.85 2.52 -1.06
CA VAL A 172 4.59 1.88 -0.64
C VAL A 172 3.44 2.18 -1.59
N PHE A 173 3.55 3.24 -2.38
CA PHE A 173 2.50 3.75 -3.26
C PHE A 173 1.17 3.92 -2.49
N ASP A 174 0.14 3.13 -2.83
CA ASP A 174 -1.18 3.14 -2.21
C ASP A 174 -1.31 2.13 -1.04
N GLY A 175 -0.22 1.47 -0.67
CA GLY A 175 -0.12 0.57 0.47
C GLY A 175 -0.53 -0.88 0.20
N ARG A 176 -0.78 -1.29 -1.04
CA ARG A 176 -1.21 -2.67 -1.35
C ARG A 176 -0.24 -3.74 -0.81
N SER A 177 1.05 -3.62 -1.10
CA SER A 177 2.12 -4.47 -0.60
C SER A 177 2.20 -4.44 0.93
N MET A 178 2.11 -3.25 1.53
CA MET A 178 2.05 -3.08 2.99
C MET A 178 0.90 -3.84 3.64
N THR A 179 -0.31 -3.85 3.04
CA THR A 179 -1.44 -4.65 3.59
C THR A 179 -1.14 -6.14 3.61
N LEU A 180 -0.46 -6.64 2.56
CA LEU A 180 -0.04 -8.03 2.48
C LEU A 180 1.04 -8.34 3.51
N ALA A 181 2.07 -7.49 3.60
CA ALA A 181 3.14 -7.63 4.59
C ALA A 181 2.57 -7.67 6.01
N TYR A 182 1.64 -6.76 6.34
CA TYR A 182 0.96 -6.73 7.63
C TYR A 182 0.30 -8.08 7.95
N HIS A 183 -0.59 -8.55 7.08
CA HIS A 183 -1.32 -9.79 7.36
C HIS A 183 -0.41 -11.02 7.36
N ALA A 184 0.65 -11.04 6.57
CA ALA A 184 1.60 -12.15 6.55
C ALA A 184 2.54 -12.17 7.77
N LEU A 185 2.93 -11.00 8.28
CA LEU A 185 4.06 -10.87 9.21
C LEU A 185 3.69 -10.38 10.61
N LYS A 186 2.44 -9.95 10.87
CA LYS A 186 2.04 -9.32 12.14
C LYS A 186 2.39 -10.11 13.41
N ASP A 187 2.50 -11.43 13.32
CA ASP A 187 2.86 -12.29 14.46
C ASP A 187 4.38 -12.51 14.61
N SER A 188 5.17 -12.07 13.63
CA SER A 188 6.62 -12.32 13.54
C SER A 188 7.48 -11.07 13.61
N VAL A 189 6.93 -9.90 13.25
CA VAL A 189 7.62 -8.60 13.33
C VAL A 189 6.96 -7.69 14.35
N ASP A 190 7.67 -6.67 14.85
CA ASP A 190 7.13 -5.75 15.87
C ASP A 190 6.30 -4.61 15.25
N LYS A 191 6.89 -3.87 14.31
CA LYS A 191 6.27 -2.73 13.62
C LYS A 191 6.48 -2.82 12.10
N PHE A 192 5.67 -2.06 11.38
CA PHE A 192 5.69 -1.92 9.93
C PHE A 192 6.03 -0.46 9.60
N PHE A 193 7.17 -0.25 8.95
CA PHE A 193 7.60 1.07 8.50
C PHE A 193 7.40 1.17 7.00
N GLY A 194 6.72 2.22 6.52
CA GLY A 194 6.50 2.48 5.10
C GLY A 194 7.09 3.82 4.71
N PHE A 195 8.15 3.83 3.90
CA PHE A 195 8.82 5.04 3.44
C PHE A 195 8.36 5.37 2.03
N ASP A 196 7.83 6.57 1.82
CA ASP A 196 7.35 7.01 0.51
C ASP A 196 7.30 8.53 0.43
N SER A 197 7.48 9.10 -0.76
CA SER A 197 7.27 10.53 -0.98
C SER A 197 5.80 10.91 -0.80
N PHE A 198 4.89 9.98 -1.10
CA PHE A 198 3.47 10.21 -1.37
C PHE A 198 3.25 11.27 -2.44
N GLU A 199 4.22 11.38 -3.36
CA GLU A 199 4.27 12.34 -4.47
C GLU A 199 4.70 11.66 -5.79
N GLY A 200 5.04 10.37 -5.74
CA GLY A 200 5.56 9.58 -6.85
C GLY A 200 7.09 9.52 -6.90
N ILE A 201 7.62 8.88 -7.93
CA ILE A 201 9.07 8.77 -8.17
C ILE A 201 9.68 10.17 -8.36
N VAL A 202 10.85 10.37 -7.78
CA VAL A 202 11.65 11.60 -7.91
C VAL A 202 13.10 11.25 -8.20
N GLY A 203 13.69 11.87 -9.21
CA GLY A 203 15.12 11.77 -9.50
C GLY A 203 15.51 10.65 -10.45
N SER A 204 14.57 10.19 -11.28
CA SER A 204 14.85 9.22 -12.34
C SER A 204 15.82 9.78 -13.38
N GLN A 205 16.87 9.03 -13.71
CA GLN A 205 17.88 9.43 -14.69
C GLN A 205 17.46 9.10 -16.13
N ASP A 206 18.12 9.70 -17.13
CA ASP A 206 17.76 9.54 -18.55
C ASP A 206 17.69 8.08 -19.01
N ASP A 207 18.56 7.22 -18.49
CA ASP A 207 18.59 5.79 -18.81
C ASP A 207 17.51 4.97 -18.10
N GLU A 208 16.82 5.51 -17.08
CA GLU A 208 15.76 4.82 -16.32
C GLU A 208 14.37 5.42 -16.56
N SER A 209 14.31 6.71 -16.87
CA SER A 209 13.10 7.54 -17.03
C SER A 209 12.12 7.04 -18.07
N ARG A 210 12.58 6.25 -19.06
CA ARG A 210 11.70 5.61 -20.04
C ARG A 210 10.79 4.56 -19.40
N VAL A 211 11.27 3.86 -18.38
CA VAL A 211 10.52 2.82 -17.65
C VAL A 211 9.87 3.41 -16.40
N PHE A 212 10.60 4.25 -15.68
CA PHE A 212 10.19 4.84 -14.41
C PHE A 212 10.28 6.38 -14.47
N PRO A 213 9.37 7.06 -15.18
CA PRO A 213 9.41 8.52 -15.25
C PRO A 213 8.99 9.15 -13.92
N ASP A 214 9.59 10.29 -13.60
CA ASP A 214 9.24 11.08 -12.41
C ASP A 214 7.74 11.39 -12.33
N GLY A 215 7.20 11.39 -11.11
CA GLY A 215 5.78 11.55 -10.80
C GLY A 215 4.92 10.29 -11.06
N SER A 216 5.51 9.21 -11.59
CA SER A 216 4.87 7.90 -11.62
C SER A 216 4.59 7.40 -10.21
N TYR A 217 3.55 6.57 -10.07
CA TYR A 217 3.12 6.02 -8.78
C TYR A 217 2.82 7.07 -7.70
N TYR A 218 2.32 8.26 -8.08
CA TYR A 218 1.82 9.22 -7.10
C TYR A 218 0.54 8.72 -6.43
N ALA A 219 0.61 8.35 -5.15
CA ALA A 219 -0.53 8.21 -4.25
C ALA A 219 -0.35 9.15 -3.05
N ASN A 220 -1.40 9.82 -2.60
CA ASN A 220 -1.33 10.63 -1.38
C ASN A 220 -1.46 9.74 -0.14
N ILE A 221 -1.05 10.27 1.02
CA ILE A 221 -1.05 9.51 2.27
C ILE A 221 -2.47 9.17 2.76
N GLU A 222 -3.47 9.95 2.35
CA GLU A 222 -4.88 9.71 2.61
C GLU A 222 -5.36 8.44 1.90
N THR A 223 -4.91 8.20 0.66
CA THR A 223 -5.16 6.94 -0.05
C THR A 223 -4.56 5.76 0.72
N PHE A 224 -3.31 5.90 1.15
CA PHE A 224 -2.62 4.87 1.93
C PHE A 224 -3.41 4.51 3.20
N TRP A 225 -3.79 5.49 4.01
CA TRP A 225 -4.55 5.25 5.23
C TRP A 225 -5.96 4.71 4.97
N HIS A 226 -6.65 5.18 3.92
CA HIS A 226 -7.93 4.62 3.52
C HIS A 226 -7.78 3.12 3.21
N ASN A 227 -6.76 2.73 2.45
CA ASN A 227 -6.51 1.34 2.12
C ASN A 227 -6.10 0.50 3.35
N MET A 228 -5.29 1.03 4.27
CA MET A 228 -4.97 0.36 5.54
C MET A 228 -6.24 0.06 6.35
N GLY A 229 -7.12 1.05 6.49
CA GLY A 229 -8.39 0.89 7.20
C GLY A 229 -9.31 -0.14 6.53
N VAL A 230 -9.49 -0.04 5.21
CA VAL A 230 -10.26 -1.00 4.41
C VAL A 230 -9.71 -2.43 4.53
N ALA A 231 -8.39 -2.58 4.62
CA ALA A 231 -7.72 -3.86 4.77
C ALA A 231 -7.72 -4.41 6.21
N GLY A 232 -8.21 -3.65 7.20
CA GLY A 232 -8.24 -4.06 8.59
C GLY A 232 -6.83 -4.13 9.22
N VAL A 233 -5.94 -3.25 8.80
CA VAL A 233 -4.61 -3.10 9.39
C VAL A 233 -4.72 -2.34 10.72
N ASP A 234 -4.03 -2.82 11.75
CA ASP A 234 -3.88 -2.06 13.01
C ASP A 234 -2.92 -0.89 12.80
N GLU A 235 -3.48 0.30 12.62
CA GLU A 235 -2.75 1.54 12.35
C GLU A 235 -1.68 1.84 13.43
N LYS A 236 -1.87 1.38 14.68
CA LYS A 236 -0.88 1.60 15.76
C LYS A 236 0.44 0.88 15.52
N ARG A 237 0.44 -0.12 14.63
CA ARG A 237 1.61 -0.90 14.26
C ARG A 237 2.28 -0.42 12.98
N VAL A 238 1.67 0.54 12.28
CA VAL A 238 2.17 1.11 11.03
C VAL A 238 2.75 2.50 11.29
N VAL A 239 3.94 2.74 10.76
CA VAL A 239 4.64 4.02 10.85
C VAL A 239 4.96 4.47 9.41
N PRO A 240 4.12 5.29 8.78
CA PRO A 240 4.47 5.89 7.50
C PRO A 240 5.50 6.99 7.71
N VAL A 241 6.51 7.02 6.86
CA VAL A 241 7.55 8.05 6.80
C VAL A 241 7.39 8.77 5.47
N LYS A 242 6.72 9.92 5.51
CA LYS A 242 6.46 10.75 4.33
C LYS A 242 7.67 11.63 4.00
N GLY A 243 8.11 11.58 2.75
CA GLY A 243 9.14 12.47 2.18
C GLY A 243 10.06 11.72 1.23
N ILE A 244 10.74 12.47 0.34
CA ILE A 244 11.71 11.88 -0.58
C ILE A 244 12.88 11.24 0.18
N PHE A 245 13.49 10.20 -0.38
CA PHE A 245 14.52 9.42 0.33
C PHE A 245 15.78 10.23 0.68
N GLN A 246 16.12 11.25 -0.13
CA GLN A 246 17.21 12.18 0.18
C GLN A 246 16.97 12.89 1.52
N GLU A 247 15.71 13.22 1.83
CA GLU A 247 15.35 13.89 3.08
C GLU A 247 15.16 12.90 4.22
N THR A 248 14.45 11.80 3.97
CA THR A 248 14.00 10.87 5.02
C THR A 248 15.07 9.85 5.43
N LEU A 249 15.94 9.43 4.50
CA LEU A 249 16.93 8.39 4.73
C LEU A 249 18.33 8.96 4.97
N ALA A 250 18.73 10.01 4.23
CA ALA A 250 20.08 10.56 4.33
C ALA A 250 20.28 11.43 5.57
N ASN A 251 19.26 12.18 6.00
CA ASN A 251 19.42 13.11 7.12
C ASN A 251 19.39 12.42 8.50
N ASN A 252 19.03 11.14 8.61
CA ASN A 252 19.10 10.37 9.86
C ASN A 252 18.37 10.98 11.09
N GLU A 253 17.66 12.10 10.93
CA GLU A 253 17.02 12.87 12.02
C GLU A 253 15.68 12.25 12.48
N MET A 254 15.18 11.24 11.78
CA MET A 254 13.99 10.51 12.21
C MET A 254 14.32 9.64 13.43
N ASN A 255 13.46 9.69 14.47
CA ASN A 255 13.53 9.00 15.79
C ASN A 255 13.59 7.45 15.77
N HIS A 256 14.14 6.84 14.71
CA HIS A 256 14.17 5.41 14.46
C HIS A 256 15.60 4.85 14.36
N ALA A 257 16.62 5.59 14.80
CA ALA A 257 18.02 5.11 14.79
C ALA A 257 18.25 3.81 15.58
N SER A 258 17.44 3.54 16.60
CA SER A 258 17.46 2.28 17.36
C SER A 258 16.71 1.13 16.69
N GLN A 259 15.96 1.40 15.62
CA GLN A 259 15.16 0.40 14.96
C GLN A 259 16.06 -0.65 14.29
N ARG A 260 15.64 -1.91 14.40
CA ARG A 260 16.25 -3.04 13.70
C ARG A 260 15.24 -3.71 12.80
N TYR A 261 15.68 -4.11 11.62
CA TYR A 261 14.85 -4.75 10.61
C TYR A 261 15.21 -6.22 10.44
N SER A 262 14.17 -7.05 10.41
CA SER A 262 14.26 -8.47 10.06
C SER A 262 13.91 -8.72 8.59
N ILE A 263 13.13 -7.82 8.00
CA ILE A 263 12.74 -7.85 6.59
C ILE A 263 12.75 -6.41 6.08
N CYS A 264 13.42 -6.17 4.96
CA CYS A 264 13.37 -4.94 4.18
C CYS A 264 12.86 -5.27 2.77
N TYR A 265 11.78 -4.63 2.34
CA TYR A 265 11.25 -4.66 0.98
C TYR A 265 11.61 -3.35 0.28
N VAL A 266 12.44 -3.43 -0.74
CA VAL A 266 12.95 -2.33 -1.55
C VAL A 266 12.16 -2.38 -2.86
N ASP A 267 11.29 -1.40 -3.04
CA ASP A 267 10.39 -1.25 -4.19
C ASP A 267 10.52 0.19 -4.67
N SER A 268 11.76 0.55 -5.00
CA SER A 268 12.18 1.93 -5.21
C SER A 268 12.41 2.28 -6.67
N ASP A 269 12.28 1.28 -7.54
CA ASP A 269 12.38 1.29 -9.00
C ASP A 269 13.77 1.68 -9.57
N ILE A 270 14.31 2.82 -9.13
CA ILE A 270 15.48 3.51 -9.71
C ILE A 270 16.75 3.36 -8.86
N TYR A 271 17.90 3.52 -9.50
CA TYR A 271 19.21 3.33 -8.89
C TYR A 271 19.45 4.24 -7.66
N GLU A 272 19.22 5.56 -7.80
CA GLU A 272 19.51 6.53 -6.73
C GLU A 272 18.72 6.21 -5.46
N ALA A 273 17.44 5.86 -5.61
CA ALA A 273 16.55 5.54 -4.51
C ALA A 273 16.99 4.25 -3.80
N ALA A 274 17.23 3.18 -4.55
CA ALA A 274 17.71 1.91 -4.01
C ALA A 274 19.06 2.05 -3.27
N TYR A 275 19.96 2.88 -3.79
CA TYR A 275 21.26 3.12 -3.17
C TYR A 275 21.16 3.88 -1.84
N LEU A 276 20.27 4.87 -1.74
CA LEU A 276 19.97 5.55 -0.47
C LEU A 276 19.36 4.58 0.56
N VAL A 277 18.45 3.70 0.12
CA VAL A 277 17.84 2.67 0.97
C VAL A 277 18.89 1.72 1.52
N LEU A 278 19.77 1.18 0.67
CA LEU A 278 20.84 0.25 1.07
C LEU A 278 21.77 0.87 2.12
N ASN A 279 22.17 2.12 1.92
CA ASN A 279 23.00 2.85 2.88
C ASN A 279 22.27 3.09 4.21
N TYR A 280 20.97 3.38 4.18
CA TYR A 280 20.16 3.54 5.37
C TYR A 280 20.01 2.24 6.17
N ILE A 281 19.71 1.12 5.50
CA ILE A 281 19.45 -0.15 6.19
C ILE A 281 20.72 -0.84 6.67
N LYS A 282 21.90 -0.52 6.12
CA LYS A 282 23.20 -1.15 6.46
C LYS A 282 23.42 -1.35 7.97
N SER A 283 23.20 -0.31 8.77
CA SER A 283 23.41 -0.34 10.23
C SER A 283 22.20 -0.84 11.04
N ARG A 284 21.11 -1.20 10.36
CA ARG A 284 19.80 -1.51 10.94
C ARG A 284 19.35 -2.95 10.70
N LEU A 285 20.01 -3.69 9.83
CA LEU A 285 19.69 -5.09 9.55
C LEU A 285 20.14 -6.01 10.68
N LEU A 286 19.26 -6.94 11.08
CA LEU A 286 19.62 -8.06 11.94
C LEU A 286 20.43 -9.10 11.14
N PRO A 287 21.36 -9.84 11.77
CA PRO A 287 21.98 -10.99 11.12
C PRO A 287 20.92 -12.01 10.67
N GLY A 288 20.96 -12.39 9.39
CA GLY A 288 19.93 -13.25 8.77
C GLY A 288 18.68 -12.50 8.33
N ALA A 289 18.67 -11.16 8.32
CA ALA A 289 17.55 -10.39 7.79
C ALA A 289 17.37 -10.66 6.29
N LEU A 290 16.12 -10.56 5.83
CA LEU A 290 15.80 -10.61 4.41
C LEU A 290 15.83 -9.20 3.82
N ILE A 291 16.51 -9.06 2.69
CA ILE A 291 16.41 -7.88 1.81
C ILE A 291 15.79 -8.33 0.51
N MET A 292 14.74 -7.65 0.09
CA MET A 292 13.89 -8.06 -1.00
C MET A 292 13.75 -6.89 -1.95
N PHE A 293 13.94 -7.13 -3.24
CA PHE A 293 13.95 -6.11 -4.29
C PHE A 293 12.84 -6.44 -5.27
N ASP A 294 11.89 -5.54 -5.52
CA ASP A 294 10.80 -5.80 -6.48
C ASP A 294 11.28 -5.75 -7.94
N GLU A 295 12.29 -4.92 -8.21
CA GLU A 295 12.74 -4.57 -9.57
C GLU A 295 14.20 -4.99 -9.85
N TYR A 296 14.72 -5.99 -9.13
CA TYR A 296 16.13 -6.42 -9.21
C TYR A 296 16.60 -6.87 -10.60
N HIS A 297 15.75 -7.57 -11.35
CA HIS A 297 16.08 -8.05 -12.70
C HIS A 297 15.55 -7.14 -13.81
N THR A 298 15.03 -5.96 -13.45
CA THR A 298 14.59 -4.97 -14.43
C THR A 298 15.76 -4.49 -15.28
N PHE A 299 15.45 -3.92 -16.44
CA PHE A 299 16.44 -3.54 -17.45
C PHE A 299 17.25 -4.71 -18.03
N GLY A 300 16.66 -5.91 -18.05
CA GLY A 300 17.35 -7.11 -18.53
C GLY A 300 18.48 -7.55 -17.60
N ALA A 301 18.39 -7.19 -16.33
CA ALA A 301 19.36 -7.52 -15.29
C ALA A 301 20.76 -6.93 -15.59
N ASP A 302 20.83 -5.80 -16.28
CA ASP A 302 22.06 -5.03 -16.52
C ASP A 302 22.70 -4.62 -15.18
N PRO A 303 23.96 -4.97 -14.90
CA PRO A 303 24.62 -4.65 -13.64
C PRO A 303 24.90 -3.16 -13.44
N ASN A 304 24.60 -2.30 -14.43
CA ASN A 304 24.83 -0.86 -14.38
C ASN A 304 23.53 -0.05 -14.40
N ARG A 305 22.37 -0.68 -14.12
CA ARG A 305 21.07 0.01 -14.02
C ARG A 305 20.26 -0.44 -12.81
N GLY A 306 19.33 0.39 -12.36
CA GLY A 306 18.34 0.09 -11.35
C GLY A 306 18.90 -0.36 -10.01
N GLU A 307 18.06 -1.10 -9.29
CA GLU A 307 18.37 -1.67 -7.98
C GLU A 307 19.59 -2.61 -8.04
N ARG A 308 19.80 -3.29 -9.17
CA ARG A 308 20.97 -4.17 -9.35
C ARG A 308 22.29 -3.42 -9.34
N ARG A 309 22.37 -2.25 -9.98
CA ARG A 309 23.55 -1.37 -9.88
C ARG A 309 23.77 -0.91 -8.46
N ALA A 310 22.69 -0.51 -7.76
CA ALA A 310 22.76 -0.04 -6.39
C ALA A 310 23.33 -1.14 -5.46
N VAL A 311 22.83 -2.38 -5.59
CA VAL A 311 23.35 -3.54 -4.85
C VAL A 311 24.81 -3.80 -5.17
N ARG A 312 25.19 -3.81 -6.45
CA ARG A 312 26.59 -4.05 -6.85
C ARG A 312 27.53 -3.03 -6.22
N GLN A 313 27.24 -1.74 -6.40
CA GLN A 313 28.09 -0.68 -5.86
C GLN A 313 28.14 -0.73 -4.33
N TRP A 314 26.99 -0.94 -3.68
CA TRP A 314 26.95 -1.07 -2.24
C TRP A 314 27.77 -2.25 -1.71
N LEU A 315 27.80 -3.39 -2.40
CA LEU A 315 28.66 -4.51 -2.02
C LEU A 315 30.15 -4.24 -2.28
N ASP A 316 30.49 -3.57 -3.38
CA ASP A 316 31.87 -3.18 -3.69
C ASP A 316 32.43 -2.23 -2.60
N GLU A 317 31.60 -1.35 -2.04
CA GLU A 317 31.96 -0.43 -0.96
C GLU A 317 31.93 -1.07 0.45
N ASN A 318 31.31 -2.25 0.59
CA ASN A 318 31.10 -2.92 1.88
C ASN A 318 31.48 -4.41 1.80
N PRO A 319 32.78 -4.73 1.67
CA PRO A 319 33.25 -6.10 1.41
C PRO A 319 33.01 -7.07 2.58
N ASP A 320 32.65 -6.56 3.76
CA ASP A 320 32.24 -7.35 4.91
C ASP A 320 30.77 -7.80 4.85
N ILE A 321 29.97 -7.24 3.94
CA ILE A 321 28.57 -7.63 3.75
C ILE A 321 28.48 -8.72 2.70
N ILE A 322 27.66 -9.73 2.98
CA ILE A 322 27.33 -10.79 2.04
C ILE A 322 25.82 -10.89 1.91
N LEU A 323 25.36 -10.88 0.66
CA LEU A 323 23.97 -11.17 0.29
C LEU A 323 23.91 -12.54 -0.38
N GLU A 324 23.40 -13.52 0.36
CA GLU A 324 23.11 -14.84 -0.22
C GLU A 324 21.80 -14.77 -0.98
N HIS A 325 21.79 -15.19 -2.26
CA HIS A 325 20.54 -15.27 -3.00
C HIS A 325 19.59 -16.23 -2.28
N TYR A 326 18.40 -15.72 -1.96
CA TYR A 326 17.36 -16.52 -1.34
C TYR A 326 16.50 -17.14 -2.43
N ARG A 327 15.71 -16.31 -3.14
CA ARG A 327 14.73 -16.75 -4.14
C ARG A 327 14.34 -15.61 -5.07
N ASN A 328 13.87 -15.92 -6.27
CA ASN A 328 13.07 -14.99 -7.08
C ASN A 328 11.58 -15.16 -6.73
N PHE A 329 10.81 -14.08 -6.82
CA PHE A 329 9.37 -14.09 -6.48
C PHE A 329 8.47 -13.37 -7.48
N SER A 330 9.04 -12.80 -8.54
CA SER A 330 8.33 -12.33 -9.72
C SER A 330 9.27 -12.43 -10.93
N ALA A 331 8.86 -11.88 -12.08
CA ALA A 331 9.74 -11.76 -13.24
C ALA A 331 10.96 -10.85 -12.97
N PHE A 332 10.80 -9.89 -12.07
CA PHE A 332 11.81 -8.87 -11.78
C PHE A 332 12.34 -8.98 -10.34
N GLY A 333 11.56 -9.52 -9.42
CA GLY A 333 11.83 -9.49 -7.99
C GLY A 333 12.73 -10.61 -7.48
N ALA A 334 13.64 -10.26 -6.57
CA ALA A 334 14.59 -11.17 -5.94
C ALA A 334 14.79 -10.86 -4.45
N GLY A 335 14.85 -11.91 -3.64
CA GLY A 335 15.15 -11.86 -2.21
C GLY A 335 16.55 -12.36 -1.91
N PHE A 336 17.15 -11.80 -0.86
CA PHE A 336 18.50 -12.11 -0.38
C PHE A 336 18.53 -12.21 1.14
N ILE A 337 19.41 -13.06 1.66
CA ILE A 337 19.70 -13.15 3.10
C ILE A 337 20.97 -12.34 3.38
N TYR A 338 20.85 -11.40 4.31
CA TYR A 338 21.95 -10.56 4.77
C TYR A 338 22.80 -11.23 5.86
N ARG A 339 24.12 -11.21 5.69
CA ARG A 339 25.09 -11.63 6.71
C ARG A 339 26.37 -10.77 6.65
N LEU A 340 27.07 -10.69 7.78
CA LEU A 340 28.41 -10.11 7.85
C LEU A 340 29.48 -11.20 7.81
N SER A 341 30.53 -11.01 7.01
CA SER A 341 31.72 -11.85 6.99
C SER A 341 32.36 -11.82 8.38
N GLY A 342 32.42 -12.98 9.06
CA GLY A 342 32.96 -13.09 10.43
C GLY A 342 31.93 -13.18 11.55
N SER A 343 30.62 -13.16 11.26
CA SER A 343 29.62 -13.55 12.27
C SER A 343 29.76 -15.05 12.58
N PRO A 344 29.86 -15.47 13.85
CA PRO A 344 29.91 -16.89 14.18
C PRO A 344 28.64 -17.57 13.66
N GLN A 345 28.81 -18.59 12.80
CA GLN A 345 27.73 -19.52 12.48
C GLN A 345 27.30 -20.16 13.81
N LYS A 346 26.09 -19.82 14.26
CA LYS A 346 25.50 -20.43 15.45
C LYS A 346 24.93 -21.80 15.13
#